data_AF-A0A024HF88-F1
#
_entry.id   AF-A0A024HF88-F1
#
_cell.length_a   1.000
_cell.length_b   1.000
_cell.length_c   1.000
_cell.angle_alpha   90.00
_cell.angle_beta   90.00
_cell.angle_gamma   90.00
#
_symmetry.space_group_name_H-M   'P 1'
#
loop_
_entity.id
_entity.type
_entity.pdbx_description
1 polymer ?
#
loop_
_entity_poly.entity_id
_entity_poly.type
_entity_poly.pdbx_seq_one_letter_code
_entity_poly.pdbx_strand_id
1 'polypeptide(L)'
;MKGLPQLLPVLAVGAALSGCMSDQEFIASNQKAALSATESRAKFELNCQQVDASVLTSKVTHTRFGYQRTEYTIGVRGCGRQATYITYCLESTNCNAISDTARVGTQQ
;
A
#
# COMPACT_ATOMS: atom_id res chain seq x y z
N MET A 1 56.38 15.22 36.40
CA MET A 1 55.87 16.60 36.55
C MET A 1 55.51 17.14 35.18
N LYS A 2 54.28 17.68 35.03
CA LYS A 2 53.73 18.46 33.89
C LYS A 2 53.53 17.68 32.58
N GLY A 3 52.39 17.72 31.89
CA GLY A 3 51.14 18.45 32.06
C GLY A 3 50.20 18.13 30.87
N LEU A 4 48.90 18.08 31.17
CA LEU A 4 47.70 17.96 30.32
C LEU A 4 47.73 19.01 29.15
N PRO A 5 46.93 18.93 28.04
CA PRO A 5 45.56 18.42 28.07
C PRO A 5 44.93 17.72 26.84
N GLN A 6 43.76 17.14 27.13
CA GLN A 6 42.76 16.64 26.20
C GLN A 6 42.34 17.71 25.17
N LEU A 7 42.26 17.33 23.90
CA LEU A 7 41.50 18.03 22.86
C LEU A 7 40.67 17.01 22.05
N LEU A 8 39.36 17.12 22.24
CA LEU A 8 38.24 16.56 21.47
C LEU A 8 38.35 16.91 19.96
N PRO A 9 37.71 16.18 19.01
CA PRO A 9 36.26 16.13 18.98
C PRO A 9 35.61 14.79 18.57
N VAL A 10 34.47 14.55 19.21
CA VAL A 10 33.37 13.73 18.72
C VAL A 10 32.97 14.28 17.34
N LEU A 11 33.33 13.58 16.26
CA LEU A 11 32.77 13.88 14.95
C LEU A 11 31.35 13.30 14.89
N ALA A 12 30.39 14.15 15.18
CA ALA A 12 28.98 13.94 14.94
C ALA A 12 28.74 13.77 13.43
N VAL A 13 28.63 12.52 12.95
CA VAL A 13 28.03 12.23 11.64
C VAL A 13 26.52 12.10 11.83
N GLY A 14 25.90 13.21 12.24
CA GLY A 14 24.45 13.38 12.23
C GLY A 14 24.02 13.92 10.87
N ALA A 15 24.18 13.14 9.81
CA ALA A 15 23.50 13.44 8.56
C ALA A 15 22.01 13.20 8.80
N ALA A 16 21.29 14.28 9.07
CA ALA A 16 19.84 14.26 9.12
C ALA A 16 19.32 13.71 7.78
N LEU A 17 18.86 12.45 7.82
CA LEU A 17 18.05 11.85 6.77
C LEU A 17 16.76 12.66 6.66
N SER A 18 16.77 13.72 5.86
CA SER A 18 15.54 14.26 5.28
C SER A 18 15.03 13.22 4.26
N GLY A 19 14.51 12.11 4.79
CA GLY A 19 14.09 10.97 4.00
C GLY A 19 12.84 11.35 3.21
N CYS A 20 13.01 11.61 1.92
CA CYS A 20 11.93 11.42 0.98
C CYS A 20 11.55 9.93 1.07
N MET A 21 10.33 9.63 1.51
CA MET A 21 9.83 8.26 1.54
C MET A 21 9.93 7.68 0.13
N SER A 22 10.59 6.53 0.00
CA SER A 22 10.67 5.82 -1.28
C SER A 22 9.30 5.29 -1.69
N ASP A 23 9.09 5.05 -2.97
CA ASP A 23 7.86 4.44 -3.49
C ASP A 23 7.53 3.11 -2.78
N GLN A 24 8.54 2.32 -2.42
CA GLN A 24 8.33 1.05 -1.74
C GLN A 24 7.89 1.20 -0.29
N GLU A 25 8.40 2.20 0.42
CA GLU A 25 7.90 2.54 1.76
C GLU A 25 6.48 3.09 1.69
N PHE A 26 6.15 3.87 0.65
CA PHE A 26 4.78 4.35 0.43
C PHE A 26 3.81 3.20 0.13
N ILE A 27 4.21 2.26 -0.72
CA ILE A 27 3.44 1.04 -0.99
C ILE A 27 3.30 0.19 0.27
N ALA A 28 4.37 -0.04 1.03
CA ALA A 28 4.32 -0.87 2.23
C ALA A 28 3.42 -0.25 3.32
N SER A 29 3.51 1.05 3.54
CA SER A 29 2.74 1.78 4.56
C SER A 29 1.22 1.76 4.31
N ASN A 30 0.78 1.62 3.06
CA ASN A 30 -0.64 1.59 2.67
C ASN A 30 -1.21 0.18 2.47
N GLN A 31 -0.37 -0.84 2.29
CA GLN A 31 -0.82 -2.16 1.83
C GLN A 31 -1.87 -2.81 2.75
N LYS A 32 -1.70 -2.72 4.07
CA LYS A 32 -2.65 -3.29 5.03
C LYS A 32 -4.03 -2.64 4.92
N ALA A 33 -4.07 -1.32 4.73
CA ALA A 33 -5.31 -0.58 4.58
C ALA A 33 -5.99 -0.90 3.24
N ALA A 34 -5.20 -1.06 2.17
CA ALA A 34 -5.70 -1.48 0.87
C ALA A 34 -6.37 -2.87 0.93
N LEU A 35 -5.73 -3.84 1.59
CA LEU A 35 -6.30 -5.17 1.81
C LEU A 35 -7.61 -5.09 2.59
N SER A 36 -7.64 -4.35 3.70
CA SER A 36 -8.84 -4.16 4.52
C SER A 36 -10.01 -3.56 3.74
N ALA A 37 -9.76 -2.46 3.00
CA ALA A 37 -10.79 -1.83 2.16
C ALA A 37 -11.32 -2.78 1.09
N THR A 38 -10.44 -3.60 0.51
CA THR A 38 -10.79 -4.60 -0.49
C THR A 38 -11.63 -5.72 0.10
N GLU A 39 -11.24 -6.27 1.26
CA GLU A 39 -12.00 -7.29 1.96
C GLU A 39 -13.40 -6.79 2.31
N SER A 40 -13.52 -5.58 2.87
CA SER A 40 -14.82 -4.99 3.19
C SER A 40 -15.72 -4.89 1.96
N ARG A 41 -15.18 -4.43 0.82
CA ARG A 41 -15.95 -4.36 -0.42
C ARG A 41 -16.33 -5.74 -0.93
N ALA A 42 -15.38 -6.66 -0.96
CA ALA A 42 -15.59 -8.02 -1.46
C ALA A 42 -16.60 -8.80 -0.61
N LYS A 43 -16.60 -8.62 0.72
CA LYS A 43 -17.59 -9.23 1.60
C LYS A 43 -19.01 -8.86 1.20
N PHE A 44 -19.21 -7.58 0.86
CA PHE A 44 -20.48 -7.07 0.37
C PHE A 44 -20.80 -7.59 -1.05
N GLU A 45 -19.91 -7.38 -2.03
CA GLU A 45 -20.17 -7.71 -3.44
C GLU A 45 -20.32 -9.22 -3.69
N LEU A 46 -19.53 -10.05 -3.00
CA LEU A 46 -19.60 -11.50 -3.11
C LEU A 46 -20.72 -12.12 -2.26
N ASN A 47 -21.34 -11.33 -1.37
CA ASN A 47 -22.25 -11.80 -0.31
C ASN A 47 -21.61 -12.92 0.53
N CYS A 48 -20.40 -12.68 1.02
CA CYS A 48 -19.57 -13.70 1.66
C CYS A 48 -18.71 -13.10 2.77
N GLN A 49 -18.89 -13.50 4.04
CA GLN A 49 -18.07 -12.97 5.14
C GLN A 49 -16.67 -13.59 5.20
N GLN A 50 -16.49 -14.78 4.64
CA GLN A 50 -15.23 -15.51 4.60
C GLN A 50 -14.53 -15.27 3.26
N VAL A 51 -13.78 -14.17 3.19
CA VAL A 51 -12.95 -13.83 2.03
C VAL A 51 -11.48 -13.79 2.42
N ASP A 52 -10.62 -14.14 1.47
CA ASP A 52 -9.17 -14.04 1.54
C ASP A 52 -8.68 -13.15 0.40
N ALA A 53 -7.92 -12.11 0.73
CA ALA A 53 -7.43 -11.11 -0.21
C ALA A 53 -5.90 -11.17 -0.33
N SER A 54 -5.40 -11.09 -1.56
CA SER A 54 -3.96 -11.11 -1.86
C SER A 54 -3.60 -10.05 -2.89
N VAL A 55 -2.50 -9.33 -2.65
CA VAL A 55 -1.96 -8.36 -3.61
C VAL A 55 -1.37 -9.13 -4.79
N LEU A 56 -1.82 -8.81 -6.00
CA LEU A 56 -1.28 -9.33 -7.25
C LEU A 56 -0.18 -8.43 -7.79
N THR A 57 -0.43 -7.12 -7.80
CA THR A 57 0.54 -6.10 -8.22
C THR A 57 0.34 -4.81 -7.43
N SER A 58 1.39 -4.00 -7.31
CA SER A 58 1.34 -2.68 -6.68
C SER A 58 2.24 -1.69 -7.42
N LYS A 59 1.86 -0.41 -7.39
CA LYS A 59 2.64 0.70 -7.94
C LYS A 59 2.24 2.02 -7.29
N VAL A 60 3.11 3.02 -7.39
CA VAL A 60 2.74 4.42 -7.15
C VAL A 60 2.22 5.01 -8.45
N THR A 61 1.08 5.70 -8.38
CA THR A 61 0.51 6.44 -9.51
C THR A 61 0.40 7.91 -9.19
N HIS A 62 0.47 8.73 -10.24
CA HIS A 62 0.36 10.17 -10.16
C HIS A 62 -0.97 10.60 -10.76
N THR A 63 -1.71 11.43 -10.03
CA THR A 63 -2.91 12.09 -10.56
C THR A 63 -2.51 13.31 -11.41
N ARG A 64 -3.46 13.85 -12.17
CA ARG A 64 -3.25 14.97 -13.10
C ARG A 64 -2.62 16.22 -12.46
N PHE A 65 -2.76 16.40 -11.15
CA PHE A 65 -2.24 17.53 -10.39
C PHE A 65 -1.03 17.20 -9.50
N GLY A 66 -0.37 16.06 -9.74
CA GLY A 66 0.85 15.69 -9.03
C GLY A 66 0.65 14.99 -7.69
N TYR A 67 -0.59 14.77 -7.23
CA TYR A 67 -0.82 13.94 -6.04
C TYR A 67 -0.46 12.49 -6.35
N GLN A 68 0.43 11.93 -5.55
CA GLN A 68 0.76 10.51 -5.56
C GLN A 68 -0.28 9.72 -4.78
N ARG A 69 -0.55 8.50 -5.23
CA ARG A 69 -1.34 7.51 -4.52
C ARG A 69 -0.78 6.12 -4.80
N THR A 70 -0.97 5.20 -3.89
CA THR A 70 -0.68 3.79 -4.18
C THR A 70 -1.87 3.17 -4.92
N GLU A 71 -1.58 2.28 -5.86
CA GLU A 71 -2.55 1.46 -6.58
C GLU A 71 -2.17 -0.01 -6.36
N TYR A 72 -3.14 -0.82 -5.96
CA TYR A 72 -3.00 -2.26 -5.80
C TYR A 72 -4.02 -2.97 -6.66
N THR A 73 -3.58 -3.97 -7.41
CA THR A 73 -4.48 -4.99 -7.95
C THR A 73 -4.56 -6.11 -6.93
N ILE A 74 -5.74 -6.37 -6.40
CA ILE A 74 -5.96 -7.33 -5.32
C ILE A 74 -6.94 -8.39 -5.79
N GLY A 75 -6.51 -9.65 -5.75
CA GLY A 75 -7.38 -10.80 -5.97
C GLY A 75 -8.02 -11.24 -4.67
N VAL A 76 -9.32 -11.49 -4.69
CA VAL A 76 -10.09 -11.99 -3.54
C VAL A 76 -10.75 -13.31 -3.90
N ARG A 77 -10.67 -14.28 -2.99
CA ARG A 77 -11.40 -15.55 -3.08
C ARG A 77 -12.25 -15.77 -1.84
N GLY A 78 -13.44 -16.33 -2.01
CA GLY A 78 -14.34 -16.64 -0.90
C GLY A 78 -15.66 -17.21 -1.39
N CYS A 79 -16.24 -18.14 -0.62
CA CYS A 79 -17.54 -18.78 -0.93
C CYS A 79 -17.65 -19.33 -2.38
N GLY A 80 -16.60 -19.96 -2.88
CA GLY A 80 -16.56 -20.53 -4.24
C GLY A 80 -16.54 -19.49 -5.37
N ARG A 81 -16.30 -18.21 -5.03
CA ARG A 81 -16.23 -17.09 -5.96
C ARG A 81 -14.85 -16.44 -5.89
N GLN A 82 -14.51 -15.75 -6.97
CA GLN A 82 -13.31 -14.92 -7.03
C GLN A 82 -13.61 -13.61 -7.75
N ALA A 83 -12.91 -12.56 -7.34
CA ALA A 83 -13.01 -11.24 -7.93
C ALA A 83 -11.64 -10.54 -7.84
N THR A 84 -11.39 -9.64 -8.78
CA THR A 84 -10.24 -8.74 -8.77
C THR A 84 -10.72 -7.32 -8.51
N TYR A 85 -9.93 -6.58 -7.74
CA TYR A 85 -10.18 -5.20 -7.38
C TYR A 85 -8.96 -4.36 -7.69
N ILE A 86 -9.19 -3.12 -8.10
CA ILE A 86 -8.18 -2.07 -8.03
C ILE A 86 -8.48 -1.25 -6.78
N THR A 87 -7.48 -1.15 -5.90
CA THR A 87 -7.58 -0.38 -4.67
C THR A 87 -6.58 0.75 -4.67
N TYR A 88 -7.07 1.96 -4.46
CA TYR A 88 -6.27 3.17 -4.40
C TYR A 88 -6.19 3.68 -2.98
N CYS A 89 -5.01 4.09 -2.52
CA CYS A 89 -4.85 4.77 -1.23
C CYS A 89 -4.08 6.08 -1.41
N LEU A 90 -4.65 7.19 -0.90
CA LEU A 90 -3.92 8.44 -0.73
C LEU A 90 -2.98 8.33 0.48
N GLU A 91 -3.48 7.70 1.53
CA GLU A 91 -2.81 7.38 2.78
C GLU A 91 -3.53 6.20 3.44
N SER A 92 -2.98 5.67 4.54
CA SER A 92 -3.44 4.40 5.12
C SER A 92 -4.83 4.47 5.76
N THR A 93 -5.37 5.67 5.93
CA THR A 93 -6.73 5.94 6.42
C THR A 93 -7.72 6.24 5.29
N ASN A 94 -7.25 6.40 4.05
CA ASN A 94 -8.06 6.78 2.90
C ASN A 94 -7.77 5.87 1.70
N CYS A 95 -8.44 4.71 1.71
CA CYS A 95 -8.38 3.71 0.66
C CYS A 95 -9.77 3.44 0.08
N ASN A 96 -9.84 3.26 -1.24
CA ASN A 96 -11.06 2.89 -1.95
C ASN A 96 -10.81 1.70 -2.88
N ALA A 97 -11.58 0.63 -2.71
CA ALA A 97 -11.56 -0.55 -3.57
C ALA A 97 -12.66 -0.47 -4.64
N ILE A 98 -12.29 -0.75 -5.88
CA ILE A 98 -13.16 -0.72 -7.06
C ILE A 98 -13.11 -2.09 -7.70
N SER A 99 -14.28 -2.67 -7.95
CA SER A 99 -14.38 -3.95 -8.66
C SER A 99 -13.79 -3.80 -10.06
N ASP A 100 -12.76 -4.59 -10.34
CA ASP A 100 -12.08 -4.69 -11.64
C ASP A 100 -12.27 -6.09 -12.24
N THR A 101 -13.25 -6.82 -11.73
CA THR A 101 -13.59 -8.14 -12.24
C THR A 101 -14.26 -7.94 -13.59
N ALA A 102 -13.52 -8.20 -14.67
CA ALA A 102 -14.10 -8.25 -15.99
C ALA A 102 -15.26 -9.27 -15.98
N ARG A 103 -16.42 -8.86 -16.48
CA ARG A 103 -17.48 -9.80 -16.84
C ARG A 103 -17.00 -10.57 -18.06
N VAL A 104 -16.22 -11.62 -17.86
CA VAL A 104 -16.01 -12.64 -18.88
C VAL A 104 -17.31 -13.40 -18.97
N GLY A 105 -18.31 -12.80 -19.63
CA GLY A 105 -19.52 -13.49 -20.01
C GLY A 105 -19.10 -14.69 -20.82
N THR A 106 -19.54 -15.88 -20.41
CA THR A 106 -19.58 -17.04 -21.28
C THR A 106 -20.25 -16.58 -22.57
N GLN A 107 -19.47 -16.38 -23.63
CA GLN A 107 -20.03 -16.45 -24.98
C GLN A 107 -20.61 -17.86 -25.08
N GLN A 108 -21.94 -17.92 -24.96
CA GLN A 108 -22.71 -19.11 -25.28
C GLN A 108 -22.56 -19.39 -26.76
#